data_AF-A0A1V5CE44-F1
#
_entry.id   AF-A0A1V5CE44-F1
#
_cell.length_a   1.000
_cell.length_b   1.000
_cell.length_c   1.000
_cell.angle_alpha   90.00
_cell.angle_beta   90.00
_cell.angle_gamma   90.00
#
_symmetry.space_group_name_H-M   'P 1'
#
loop_
_entity.id
_entity.type
_entity.pdbx_description
1 polymer ?
#
loop_
_entity_poly.entity_id
_entity_poly.type
_entity_poly.pdbx_seq_one_letter_code
_entity_poly.pdbx_strand_id
1 'polypeptide(L)' 'MDIGVSPTKWRKSLYPSEFHHKIRVIHEGIDTDQVQPLLRQTLPLPAGPTLTKDMEVVSYTVPGAGAISRFSYLYAGR' A
#
# COMPACT_ATOMS: atom_id res chain seq x y z
N MET A 1 -14.63 -21.04 19.31
CA MET A 1 -15.47 -19.95 18.76
C MET A 1 -14.56 -19.07 17.94
N ASP A 2 -14.83 -18.92 16.65
CA ASP A 2 -14.02 -18.07 15.75
C ASP A 2 -14.44 -16.60 15.86
N ILE A 3 -13.47 -15.70 15.94
CA ILE A 3 -13.68 -14.24 16.02
C ILE A 3 -13.33 -13.63 14.65
N GLY A 4 -14.18 -12.76 14.13
CA GLY A 4 -13.91 -11.98 12.94
C GLY A 4 -13.12 -10.71 13.23
N VAL A 5 -12.32 -10.26 12.27
CA VAL A 5 -11.59 -8.98 12.34
C VAL A 5 -12.00 -8.11 11.15
N SER A 6 -12.15 -6.81 11.38
CA SER A 6 -12.41 -5.82 10.34
C SER A 6 -11.44 -4.64 10.47
N PRO A 7 -10.86 -4.14 9.37
CA PRO A 7 -9.93 -3.01 9.42
C PRO A 7 -10.57 -1.69 9.88
N THR A 8 -11.87 -1.50 9.63
CA THR A 8 -12.56 -0.25 9.92
C THR A 8 -13.99 -0.48 10.40
N LYS A 9 -14.55 0.52 11.09
CA LYS A 9 -15.97 0.51 11.49
C LYS A 9 -16.90 0.47 10.29
N TRP A 10 -16.57 1.19 9.21
CA TRP A 10 -17.35 1.18 7.97
C TRP A 10 -17.38 -0.21 7.33
N ARG A 11 -16.24 -0.90 7.27
CA ARG A 11 -16.22 -2.27 6.73
C ARG A 11 -16.97 -3.25 7.63
N LYS A 12 -16.91 -3.07 8.95
CA LYS A 12 -17.74 -3.83 9.91
C LYS A 12 -19.24 -3.61 9.67
N SER A 13 -19.67 -2.39 9.36
CA SER A 13 -21.10 -2.10 9.14
C SER A 13 -21.68 -2.74 7.88
N LEU A 14 -20.85 -3.26 6.97
CA LEU A 14 -21.30 -3.99 5.78
C LEU A 14 -21.70 -5.45 6.07
N TYR A 15 -21.37 -5.99 7.26
CA TYR A 15 -21.81 -7.32 7.67
C TYR A 15 -23.22 -7.28 8.27
N PRO A 16 -24.00 -8.37 8.21
CA PRO A 16 -25.27 -8.48 8.94
C PRO A 16 -25.09 -8.19 10.44
N SER A 17 -26.07 -7.52 11.04
CA SER A 17 -26.00 -7.05 12.44
C SER A 17 -25.83 -8.19 13.42
N GLU A 18 -26.39 -9.38 13.13
CA GLU A 18 -26.22 -10.57 13.95
C GLU A 18 -24.76 -11.00 14.11
N PHE A 19 -23.85 -10.61 13.21
CA PHE A 19 -22.42 -10.96 13.29
C PHE A 19 -21.57 -9.86 13.94
N HIS A 20 -22.11 -8.67 14.18
CA HIS A 20 -21.32 -7.52 14.68
C HIS A 20 -20.68 -7.79 16.04
N HIS A 21 -21.33 -8.59 16.90
CA HIS A 21 -20.80 -8.95 18.21
C HIS A 21 -19.58 -9.90 18.13
N LYS A 22 -19.37 -10.57 16.99
CA LYS A 22 -18.24 -11.47 16.72
C LYS A 22 -17.09 -10.78 15.97
N ILE A 23 -17.30 -9.55 15.47
CA ILE A 23 -16.33 -8.85 14.62
C ILE A 23 -15.66 -7.71 15.41
N ARG A 24 -14.35 -7.80 15.60
CA ARG A 24 -13.53 -6.76 16.22
C ARG A 24 -12.98 -5.82 15.15
N VAL A 25 -13.03 -4.51 15.42
CA VAL A 25 -12.33 -3.54 14.57
C VAL A 25 -10.89 -3.44 15.05
N ILE A 26 -9.94 -3.76 14.16
CA ILE A 26 -8.51 -3.65 14.41
C ILE A 26 -7.91 -2.89 13.24
N HIS A 27 -7.36 -1.70 13.52
CA HIS A 27 -6.66 -0.93 12.51
C HIS A 27 -5.25 -1.50 12.35
N GLU A 28 -4.97 -2.10 11.19
CA GLU A 28 -3.61 -2.50 10.85
C GLU A 28 -2.81 -1.28 10.39
N GLY A 29 -1.60 -1.14 10.91
CA GLY A 29 -0.64 -0.11 10.54
C GLY A 29 0.67 -0.72 10.07
N ILE A 30 1.60 0.12 9.62
CA ILE A 30 2.98 -0.27 9.33
C ILE A 30 3.91 0.25 10.43
N ASP A 31 5.00 -0.46 10.67
CA ASP A 31 6.05 -0.01 11.59
C ASP A 31 6.85 1.12 10.92
N THR A 32 6.69 2.35 11.41
CA THR A 32 7.34 3.53 10.85
C THR A 32 8.80 3.66 11.24
N ASP A 33 9.26 2.96 12.27
CA ASP A 33 10.68 2.92 12.64
C ASP A 33 11.44 2.02 11.65
N GLN A 34 10.77 1.01 11.10
CA GLN A 34 11.34 0.16 10.03
C GLN A 34 11.10 0.70 8.63
N VAL A 35 9.93 1.30 8.38
CA VAL A 35 9.54 1.80 7.05
C VAL A 35 9.56 3.33 7.05
N GLN A 36 10.74 3.87 6.75
CA GLN A 36 10.97 5.31 6.69
C GLN A 36 11.72 5.73 5.42
N PRO A 37 11.55 6.97 4.94
CA PRO A 37 12.31 7.46 3.80
C PRO A 37 13.81 7.55 4.10
N LEU A 38 14.65 7.05 3.19
CA LEU A 38 16.08 7.37 3.16
C LEU A 38 16.30 8.74 2.50
N LEU A 39 17.23 9.53 3.04
CA LEU A 39 17.50 10.93 2.62
C LEU A 39 18.06 11.08 1.19
N ARG A 40 18.69 10.04 0.64
CA ARG A 40 19.35 10.05 -0.68
C ARG A 40 18.99 8.79 -1.47
N GLN A 41 17.70 8.61 -1.74
CA GLN A 41 17.22 7.47 -2.54
C GLN A 41 17.43 7.70 -4.03
N THR A 42 18.03 6.71 -4.66
CA THR A 42 18.07 6.55 -6.11
C THR A 42 17.54 5.17 -6.46
N LEU A 43 16.56 5.09 -7.35
CA LEU A 43 15.98 3.82 -7.79
C LEU A 43 16.27 3.59 -9.27
N PRO A 44 17.28 2.77 -9.63
CA PRO A 44 17.52 2.40 -11.01
C PRO A 44 16.37 1.54 -11.52
N LEU A 45 15.77 1.92 -12.65
CA LEU A 45 14.72 1.14 -13.29
C LEU A 45 15.33 0.18 -14.32
N PRO A 46 14.87 -1.09 -14.40
CA PRO A 46 15.46 -2.09 -15.30
C PRO A 46 15.55 -1.69 -16.77
N ALA A 47 14.65 -0.83 -17.26
CA ALA A 47 14.62 -0.35 -18.64
C ALA A 47 14.27 1.15 -18.70
N GLY A 48 14.73 1.93 -17.72
CA GLY A 48 14.34 3.34 -17.59
C GLY A 48 15.38 4.20 -16.88
N PRO A 49 15.06 5.47 -16.66
CA PRO A 49 15.94 6.37 -15.91
C PRO A 49 16.09 5.91 -14.45
N THR A 50 17.16 6.38 -13.81
CA THR A 50 17.26 6.29 -12.36
C THR A 50 16.37 7.37 -11.75
N LEU A 51 15.37 6.96 -10.97
CA LEU A 51 14.51 7.89 -10.25
C LEU A 51 15.29 8.53 -9.09
N THR A 52 15.12 9.83 -8.91
CA THR A 52 15.63 10.58 -7.77
C THR A 52 14.48 11.24 -7.01
N LYS A 53 14.76 11.74 -5.80
CA LYS A 53 13.78 12.45 -4.97
C LYS A 53 13.23 13.73 -5.61
N ASP A 54 13.91 14.27 -6.62
CA ASP A 54 13.56 15.54 -7.27
C ASP A 54 12.58 15.34 -8.44
N MET A 55 12.18 14.09 -8.70
CA MET A 55 11.29 13.71 -9.78
C MET A 55 9.88 13.44 -9.26
N GLU A 56 8.87 13.96 -9.97
CA GLU A 56 7.48 13.59 -9.71
C GLU A 56 7.20 12.21 -10.32
N VAL A 57 6.68 11.29 -9.50
CA VAL A 57 6.47 9.89 -9.88
C VAL A 57 5.08 9.44 -9.45
N VAL A 58 4.31 8.91 -10.42
CA VAL A 58 3.05 8.20 -10.15
C VAL A 58 3.32 6.69 -10.21
N SER A 59 2.87 5.95 -9.18
CA SER A 59 3.07 4.50 -9.06
C SER A 59 1.82 3.81 -8.51
N TYR A 60 1.62 2.54 -8.86
CA TYR A 60 0.59 1.67 -8.30
C TYR A 60 1.10 0.23 -8.19
N THR A 61 0.49 -0.57 -7.32
CA THR A 61 0.83 -1.99 -7.16
C THR A 61 -0.43 -2.84 -7.00
N VAL A 62 -0.39 -4.07 -7.51
CA VAL A 62 -1.47 -5.07 -7.38
C VAL A 62 -0.86 -6.46 -7.15
N PRO A 63 -1.53 -7.35 -6.38
CA PRO A 63 -1.05 -8.72 -6.19
C PRO A 63 -0.92 -9.47 -7.53
N GLY A 64 0.16 -10.26 -7.70
CA GLY A 64 0.42 -11.00 -8.94
C GLY A 64 1.10 -10.20 -10.06
N ALA A 65 1.34 -8.90 -9.86
CA ALA A 65 2.36 -8.19 -10.62
C ALA A 65 3.73 -8.75 -10.20
N GLY A 66 4.16 -9.83 -10.85
CA GLY A 66 5.45 -10.47 -10.61
C GLY A 66 6.57 -9.44 -10.52
N ALA A 67 7.40 -9.57 -9.48
CA ALA A 67 8.62 -8.84 -9.20
C ALA A 67 8.81 -7.56 -10.03
N ILE A 68 8.21 -6.45 -9.59
CA ILE A 68 8.76 -5.09 -9.79
C ILE A 68 9.22 -4.79 -11.24
N SER A 69 8.51 -5.27 -12.26
CA SER A 69 8.92 -5.08 -13.66
C SER A 69 7.99 -4.18 -14.46
N ARG A 70 6.84 -3.78 -13.89
CA ARG A 70 5.94 -2.79 -14.50
C ARG A 70 5.33 -1.90 -13.43
N PHE A 71 6.15 -1.07 -12.80
CA PHE A 71 5.63 0.22 -12.43
C PHE A 71 5.33 0.96 -13.75
N SER A 72 4.05 1.14 -14.07
CA SER A 72 3.67 2.01 -15.18
C SER A 72 3.92 3.44 -14.73
N TYR A 73 5.12 3.95 -14.98
CA TYR A 73 5.48 5.33 -14.68
C TYR A 73 4.92 6.22 -15.78
N LEU A 74 3.86 6.96 -15.48
CA LEU A 74 3.45 8.08 -16.30
C LEU A 74 4.32 9.26 -15.91
N TYR A 75 5.33 9.56 -16.73
CA TYR A 75 6.11 10.79 -16.65
C TYR A 75 5.24 11.96 -17.10
N ALA A 76 4.80 12.79 -16.16
CA ALA A 76 4.29 14.13 -16.47
C ALA A 76 5.49 15.08 -16.54
N GLY A 77 6.13 15.15 -17.71
CA GLY A 77 7.18 16.13 -17.96
C GLY A 77 6.64 17.56 -17.88
N ARG A 78 7.45 18.46 -17.31
CA ARG A 78 7.65 19.79 -17.85
C ARG A 78 9.02 19.86 -18.47
#